data_AF-W2D1V7-F1
#
_entry.id   AF-W2D1V7-F1
#
_cell.length_a   1.000
_cell.length_b   1.000
_cell.length_c   1.000
_cell.angle_alpha   90.00
_cell.angle_beta   90.00
_cell.angle_gamma   90.00
#
_symmetry.space_group_name_H-M   'P 1'
#
loop_
_entity.id
_entity.type
_entity.pdbx_description
1 polymer ?
#
loop_
_entity_poly.entity_id
_entity_poly.type
_entity_poly.pdbx_seq_one_letter_code
_entity_poly.pdbx_strand_id
1 'polypeptide(L)'
;RNTTLTSPISGVVTARNYDNGDMYNGAQPVLTVAQIQPVKLVINVSECQFTRITKGTKAEVELDVYPGETFEGTINLIHPTVNATTRTFAAEVRLPNADQRVRPGMFGRVKLNLGKTERIVVPDKAIIKQAGSGERY
;
A
#
# COMPACT_ATOMS: atom_id res chain seq x y z
N ARG A 1 -32.02 -4.03 -32.09
CA ARG A 1 -31.53 -2.72 -31.59
C ARG A 1 -30.12 -2.94 -31.05
N ASN A 2 -29.16 -2.11 -31.44
CA ASN A 2 -27.79 -2.21 -30.92
C ASN A 2 -27.73 -1.50 -29.56
N THR A 3 -27.04 -2.10 -28.59
CA THR A 3 -26.81 -1.51 -27.27
C THR A 3 -25.35 -1.11 -27.17
N THR A 4 -25.10 0.16 -26.82
CA THR A 4 -23.74 0.66 -26.60
C THR A 4 -23.44 0.60 -25.10
N LEU A 5 -22.38 -0.11 -24.74
CA LEU A 5 -21.87 -0.16 -23.37
C LEU A 5 -20.76 0.87 -23.22
N THR A 6 -20.88 1.79 -22.26
CA THR A 6 -19.84 2.78 -21.92
C THR A 6 -19.33 2.56 -20.51
N SER A 7 -18.06 2.89 -20.27
CA SER A 7 -17.48 2.81 -18.93
C SER A 7 -18.06 3.92 -18.04
N PRO A 8 -18.53 3.60 -16.82
CA PRO A 8 -19.01 4.62 -15.87
C PRO A 8 -17.85 5.38 -15.19
N ILE A 9 -16.62 4.90 -15.35
CA ILE A 9 -15.42 5.47 -14.71
C ILE A 9 -14.29 5.68 -15.71
N SER A 10 -13.42 6.63 -15.41
CA SER A 10 -12.13 6.78 -16.07
C SER A 10 -11.14 5.75 -15.53
N GLY A 11 -10.42 5.08 -16.41
CA GLY A 11 -9.46 4.06 -16.00
C GLY A 11 -8.82 3.33 -17.19
N VAL A 12 -8.12 2.25 -16.88
CA VAL A 12 -7.47 1.38 -17.86
C VAL A 12 -8.21 0.05 -17.90
N VAL A 13 -8.43 -0.50 -19.10
CA VAL A 13 -9.00 -1.83 -19.28
C VAL A 13 -7.97 -2.87 -18.82
N THR A 14 -8.29 -3.62 -17.77
CA THR A 14 -7.43 -4.67 -17.21
C THR A 14 -7.77 -6.06 -17.72
N ALA A 15 -9.01 -6.26 -18.17
CA ALA A 15 -9.44 -7.50 -18.79
C ALA A 15 -10.49 -7.23 -19.86
N ARG A 16 -10.41 -7.99 -20.95
CA ARG A 16 -11.45 -8.13 -21.97
C ARG A 16 -11.80 -9.61 -22.01
N ASN A 17 -13.02 -9.96 -21.63
CA ASN A 17 -13.43 -11.36 -21.51
C ASN A 17 -14.26 -11.84 -22.71
N TYR A 18 -14.57 -10.94 -23.65
CA TYR A 18 -15.34 -11.23 -24.85
C TYR A 18 -14.74 -10.46 -26.03
N ASP A 19 -14.65 -11.13 -27.17
CA ASP A 19 -14.28 -10.54 -28.45
C ASP A 19 -15.49 -10.50 -29.41
N ASN A 20 -15.28 -9.86 -30.56
CA ASN A 20 -16.30 -9.74 -31.57
C ASN A 20 -16.73 -11.12 -32.07
N GLY A 21 -18.02 -11.43 -31.93
CA GLY A 21 -18.60 -12.72 -32.33
C GLY A 21 -18.93 -13.62 -31.15
N ASP A 22 -18.43 -13.32 -29.95
CA ASP A 22 -18.77 -14.11 -28.77
C ASP A 22 -20.20 -13.85 -28.31
N MET A 23 -20.86 -14.93 -27.86
CA MET A 23 -22.17 -14.83 -27.22
C MET A 23 -21.98 -14.52 -25.74
N TYR A 24 -22.48 -13.35 -25.32
CA TYR A 24 -22.50 -12.96 -23.91
C TYR A 24 -23.39 -13.91 -23.09
N ASN A 25 -22.82 -14.54 -22.07
CA ASN A 25 -23.53 -15.53 -21.24
C ASN A 25 -23.78 -15.05 -19.79
N GLY A 26 -23.33 -13.85 -19.43
CA GLY A 26 -23.53 -13.28 -18.09
C GLY A 26 -22.62 -13.82 -16.98
N ALA A 27 -21.73 -14.78 -17.26
CA ALA A 27 -20.85 -15.36 -16.24
C ALA A 27 -19.69 -14.42 -15.86
N GLN A 28 -19.21 -13.62 -16.82
CA GLN A 28 -18.10 -12.68 -16.62
C GLN A 28 -18.44 -11.30 -17.20
N PRO A 29 -17.89 -10.21 -16.65
CA PRO A 29 -18.06 -8.88 -17.22
C PRO A 29 -17.44 -8.79 -18.62
N VAL A 30 -17.99 -7.96 -19.50
CA VAL A 30 -17.46 -7.78 -20.87
C VAL A 30 -16.05 -7.19 -20.84
N LEU A 31 -15.89 -6.11 -20.05
CA LEU A 31 -14.63 -5.43 -19.81
C LEU A 31 -14.48 -5.20 -18.31
N THR A 32 -13.26 -5.29 -17.81
CA THR A 32 -12.90 -4.83 -16.46
C THR A 32 -12.07 -3.57 -16.59
N VAL A 33 -12.50 -2.49 -15.92
CA VAL A 33 -11.81 -1.19 -15.93
C VAL A 33 -11.32 -0.88 -14.53
N ALA A 34 -10.03 -0.57 -14.40
CA ALA A 34 -9.41 -0.16 -13.13
C ALA A 34 -9.05 1.32 -13.16
N GLN A 35 -9.50 2.07 -12.15
CA GLN A 35 -9.05 3.44 -11.93
C GLN A 35 -7.63 3.42 -11.33
N ILE A 36 -6.69 4.12 -11.98
CA ILE A 36 -5.27 4.18 -11.58
C ILE A 36 -4.85 5.59 -11.15
N GLN A 37 -5.79 6.51 -10.98
CA GLN A 37 -5.55 7.89 -10.58
C GLN A 37 -6.57 8.30 -9.51
N PRO A 38 -6.17 8.38 -8.23
CA PRO A 38 -4.89 7.94 -7.67
C PRO A 38 -4.76 6.41 -7.62
N VAL A 39 -3.53 5.90 -7.41
CA VAL A 39 -3.31 4.49 -7.05
C VAL A 39 -3.37 4.34 -5.53
N LYS A 40 -3.78 3.16 -5.05
CA LYS A 40 -3.68 2.77 -3.65
C LYS A 40 -2.59 1.72 -3.46
N LEU A 41 -1.73 1.95 -2.48
CA LEU A 41 -0.78 0.97 -1.99
C LEU A 41 -1.30 0.39 -0.67
N VAL A 42 -1.36 -0.92 -0.55
CA VAL A 42 -1.74 -1.59 0.71
C VAL A 42 -0.48 -2.03 1.42
N ILE A 43 -0.31 -1.59 2.67
CA ILE A 43 0.82 -1.96 3.52
C ILE A 43 0.31 -2.61 4.80
N ASN A 44 1.11 -3.53 5.34
CA ASN A 44 0.86 -4.16 6.62
C ASN A 44 1.69 -3.47 7.69
N VAL A 45 1.02 -2.90 8.68
CA VAL A 45 1.63 -2.16 9.78
C VAL A 45 1.53 -2.99 11.05
N SER A 46 2.64 -3.17 11.76
CA SER A 46 2.64 -3.87 13.05
C SER A 46 1.79 -3.13 14.09
N GLU A 47 1.04 -3.88 14.90
CA GLU A 47 0.25 -3.33 16.01
C GLU A 47 1.06 -2.42 16.96
N CYS A 48 2.33 -2.75 17.22
CA CYS A 48 3.19 -1.93 18.09
C CYS A 48 3.43 -0.50 17.55
N GLN A 49 3.28 -0.29 16.24
CA GLN A 49 3.45 1.01 15.59
C GLN A 49 2.13 1.72 15.32
N PHE A 50 0.98 1.07 15.58
CA PHE A 50 -0.35 1.60 15.27
C PHE A 50 -0.60 2.98 15.90
N THR A 51 -0.20 3.17 17.15
CA THR A 51 -0.39 4.46 17.86
C THR A 51 0.38 5.62 17.26
N ARG A 52 1.39 5.36 16.42
CA ARG A 52 2.22 6.38 15.77
C ARG A 52 1.76 6.71 14.35
N ILE A 53 0.86 5.90 13.79
CA ILE A 53 0.40 6.01 12.41
C ILE A 53 -1.04 6.52 12.41
N THR A 54 -1.24 7.69 11.84
CA THR A 54 -2.56 8.32 11.72
C THR A 54 -2.89 8.62 10.27
N LYS A 55 -4.17 8.81 9.98
CA LYS A 55 -4.61 9.31 8.67
C LYS A 55 -3.93 10.66 8.39
N GLY A 56 -3.37 10.79 7.19
CA GLY A 56 -2.59 11.97 6.77
C GLY A 56 -1.08 11.84 6.99
N THR A 57 -0.60 10.77 7.64
CA THR A 57 0.85 10.50 7.76
C THR A 57 1.47 10.41 6.37
N LYS A 58 2.57 11.15 6.17
CA LYS A 58 3.35 11.12 4.92
C LYS A 58 4.07 9.78 4.77
N ALA A 59 4.07 9.27 3.55
CA ALA A 59 4.67 8.01 3.18
C ALA A 59 5.58 8.22 1.96
N GLU A 60 6.85 7.87 2.07
CA GLU A 60 7.75 7.79 0.93
C GLU A 60 7.64 6.39 0.34
N VAL A 61 7.23 6.30 -0.92
CA VAL A 61 7.04 5.05 -1.64
C VAL A 61 8.15 4.88 -2.66
N GLU A 62 8.84 3.76 -2.62
CA GLU A 62 9.86 3.38 -3.60
C GLU A 62 9.38 2.11 -4.30
N LEU A 63 9.11 2.19 -5.60
CA LEU A 63 8.66 1.03 -6.39
C LEU A 63 9.87 0.26 -6.90
N ASP A 64 9.83 -1.08 -6.82
CA ASP A 64 10.98 -1.89 -7.22
C ASP A 64 11.31 -1.77 -8.73
N VAL A 65 10.32 -1.36 -9.53
CA VAL A 65 10.48 -1.07 -10.97
C VAL A 65 11.16 0.27 -11.26
N TYR A 66 11.21 1.19 -10.29
CA TYR A 66 11.83 2.52 -10.40
C TYR A 66 12.85 2.73 -9.27
N PRO A 67 13.97 1.97 -9.26
CA PRO A 67 14.95 2.07 -8.19
C PRO A 67 15.54 3.48 -8.10
N GLY A 68 15.60 4.04 -6.89
CA GLY A 68 16.11 5.39 -6.64
C GLY A 68 15.09 6.51 -6.85
N GLU A 69 13.89 6.22 -7.34
CA GLU A 69 12.80 7.19 -7.43
C GLU A 69 11.84 7.04 -6.26
N THR A 70 11.56 8.15 -5.58
CA THR A 70 10.63 8.21 -4.46
C THR A 70 9.36 8.93 -4.85
N PHE A 71 8.22 8.30 -4.59
CA PHE A 71 6.90 8.86 -4.77
C PHE A 71 6.34 9.27 -3.41
N GLU A 72 5.79 10.48 -3.32
CA GLU A 72 5.14 10.93 -2.10
C GLU A 72 3.68 10.47 -2.04
N GLY A 73 3.36 9.68 -1.04
CA GLY A 73 2.01 9.23 -0.72
C GLY A 73 1.55 9.70 0.66
N THR A 74 0.27 9.50 0.93
CA THR A 74 -0.31 9.78 2.26
C THR A 74 -1.20 8.63 2.71
N ILE A 75 -1.16 8.31 4.00
CA ILE A 75 -2.08 7.32 4.56
C ILE A 75 -3.50 7.87 4.53
N ASN A 76 -4.37 7.24 3.75
CA ASN A 76 -5.76 7.67 3.59
C ASN A 76 -6.73 6.87 4.47
N LEU A 77 -6.44 5.58 4.67
CA LEU A 77 -7.28 4.67 5.45
C LEU A 77 -6.41 3.71 6.24
N ILE A 78 -6.82 3.42 7.47
CA ILE A 78 -6.28 2.34 8.29
C ILE A 78 -7.46 1.43 8.60
N HIS A 79 -7.35 0.16 8.22
CA HIS A 79 -8.40 -0.81 8.46
C HIS A 79 -8.54 -1.07 9.96
N PRO A 80 -9.77 -1.14 10.51
CA PRO A 80 -9.99 -1.34 11.95
C PRO A 80 -9.67 -2.77 12.40
N THR A 81 -9.51 -3.70 11.47
CA THR A 81 -9.30 -5.12 11.75
C THR A 81 -7.81 -5.47 11.72
N VAL A 82 -7.37 -6.19 12.76
CA VAL A 82 -6.03 -6.78 12.82
C VAL A 82 -6.06 -8.17 12.20
N ASN A 83 -5.05 -8.50 11.40
CA ASN A 83 -4.81 -9.87 11.01
C ASN A 83 -4.16 -10.61 12.19
N ALA A 84 -4.89 -11.52 12.84
CA ALA A 84 -4.42 -12.24 14.03
C ALA A 84 -3.20 -13.15 13.76
N THR A 85 -3.01 -13.59 12.51
CA THR A 85 -1.88 -14.46 12.12
C THR A 85 -0.58 -13.67 12.06
N THR A 86 -0.62 -12.48 11.48
CA THR A 86 0.58 -11.62 11.31
C THR A 86 0.71 -10.53 12.38
N ARG A 87 -0.33 -10.30 13.18
CA ARG A 87 -0.47 -9.18 14.13
C ARG A 87 -0.22 -7.82 13.48
N THR A 88 -0.78 -7.64 12.28
CA THR A 88 -0.67 -6.41 11.49
C THR A 88 -2.03 -5.84 11.11
N PHE A 89 -2.10 -4.51 11.02
CA PHE A 89 -3.21 -3.77 10.42
C PHE A 89 -2.90 -3.49 8.96
N ALA A 90 -3.90 -3.60 8.09
CA ALA A 90 -3.79 -3.11 6.72
C ALA A 90 -3.98 -1.58 6.72
N ALA A 91 -3.08 -0.85 6.08
CA ALA A 91 -3.23 0.58 5.83
C ALA A 91 -3.12 0.85 4.34
N GLU A 92 -3.89 1.82 3.86
CA GLU A 92 -3.92 2.25 2.47
C GLU A 92 -3.22 3.59 2.32
N VAL A 93 -2.16 3.59 1.51
CA VAL A 93 -1.43 4.78 1.08
C VAL A 93 -2.01 5.23 -0.25
N ARG A 94 -2.51 6.46 -0.30
CA ARG A 94 -2.93 7.11 -1.55
C ARG A 94 -1.70 7.72 -2.23
N LEU A 95 -1.43 7.26 -3.45
CA LEU A 95 -0.32 7.72 -4.27
C LEU A 95 -0.87 8.48 -5.50
N PRO A 96 -0.56 9.79 -5.65
CA PRO A 96 -0.80 10.50 -6.90
C PRO A 96 -0.07 9.80 -8.05
N ASN A 97 -0.74 9.64 -9.18
CA ASN A 97 -0.22 8.91 -10.36
C ASN A 97 -0.65 9.62 -11.64
N ALA A 98 -0.45 10.94 -11.71
CA ALA A 98 -0.90 11.78 -12.82
C ALA A 98 -0.22 11.40 -14.15
N ASP A 99 1.01 10.90 -14.08
CA ASP A 99 1.82 10.41 -15.19
C ASP A 99 1.50 8.94 -15.57
N GLN A 100 0.60 8.28 -14.84
CA GLN A 100 0.13 6.90 -15.10
C GLN A 100 1.24 5.84 -15.10
N ARG A 101 2.39 6.13 -14.47
CA ARG A 101 3.54 5.23 -14.43
C ARG A 101 3.34 4.09 -13.45
N VAL A 102 2.63 4.35 -12.35
CA VAL A 102 2.33 3.34 -11.34
C VAL A 102 1.14 2.50 -11.80
N ARG A 103 1.34 1.18 -11.91
CA ARG A 103 0.29 0.24 -12.33
C ARG A 103 -0.12 -0.69 -11.19
N PRO A 104 -1.39 -1.11 -11.13
CA PRO A 104 -1.82 -2.16 -10.23
C PRO A 104 -0.99 -3.44 -10.42
N GLY A 105 -0.63 -4.10 -9.31
CA GLY A 105 0.20 -5.31 -9.31
C GLY A 105 1.70 -5.06 -9.16
N MET A 106 2.16 -3.81 -9.21
CA MET A 106 3.54 -3.47 -8.87
C MET A 106 3.80 -3.61 -7.37
N PHE A 107 5.03 -4.00 -7.04
CA PHE A 107 5.53 -4.06 -5.66
C PHE A 107 6.43 -2.85 -5.37
N GLY A 108 6.49 -2.51 -4.09
CA GLY A 108 7.33 -1.43 -3.61
C GLY A 108 7.43 -1.43 -2.09
N ARG A 109 8.30 -0.56 -1.60
CA ARG A 109 8.58 -0.36 -0.19
C ARG A 109 8.07 1.00 0.24
N VAL A 110 7.49 1.05 1.43
CA VAL A 110 6.98 2.29 2.02
C VAL A 110 7.78 2.62 3.26
N LYS A 111 8.34 3.82 3.29
CA LYS A 111 9.03 4.40 4.44
C LYS A 111 8.09 5.42 5.09
N LEU A 112 7.75 5.18 6.36
CA LEU A 112 6.92 6.07 7.16
C LEU A 112 7.80 6.79 8.17
N ASN A 113 7.80 8.12 8.12
CA ASN A 113 8.54 8.95 9.07
C ASN A 113 7.67 9.19 10.31
N LEU A 114 7.78 8.32 11.32
CA LEU A 114 6.97 8.32 12.55
C LEU A 114 7.43 9.34 13.63
N GLY A 115 8.15 10.39 13.21
CA GLY A 115 8.74 11.37 14.10
C GLY A 115 10.01 10.90 14.83
N LYS A 116 10.66 11.83 15.53
CA LYS A 116 11.83 11.57 16.38
C LYS A 116 11.41 11.74 17.84
N THR A 117 11.81 10.82 18.71
CA THR A 117 11.74 11.01 20.16
C THR A 117 13.11 11.44 20.64
N GLU A 118 13.19 12.57 21.36
CA GLU A 118 14.44 12.96 22.01
C GLU A 118 14.77 11.95 23.10
N ARG A 119 15.89 11.27 22.93
CA ARG A 119 16.47 10.33 23.89
C ARG A 119 17.97 10.49 23.88
N ILE A 120 18.60 10.21 25.02
CA ILE A 120 20.05 10.04 25.07
C ILE A 120 20.38 8.83 24.20
N VAL A 121 21.09 9.07 23.10
CA VAL A 121 21.56 8.03 22.19
C VAL A 121 23.03 7.79 22.45
N VAL A 122 23.41 6.52 22.57
CA VAL A 122 24.80 6.09 22.61
C VAL A 122 25.06 5.20 21.39
N PRO A 123 26.27 5.24 20.80
CA PRO A 123 26.63 4.31 19.73
C PRO A 123 26.45 2.86 20.20
N ASP A 124 25.94 1.97 19.34
CA ASP A 124 25.74 0.56 19.70
C ASP A 124 27.04 -0.11 20.19
N LYS A 125 28.18 0.30 19.63
CA LYS A 125 29.52 -0.13 20.06
C LYS A 125 29.90 0.26 21.49
N ALA A 126 29.24 1.27 22.07
CA ALA A 126 29.48 1.72 23.44
C ALA A 126 28.67 0.91 24.47
N ILE A 127 27.76 0.03 24.02
CA ILE A 127 26.93 -0.81 24.88
C ILE A 127 27.56 -2.20 24.98
N ILE A 128 28.08 -2.54 26.17
CA ILE A 128 28.54 -3.90 26.46
C ILE A 128 27.41 -4.61 27.20
N LYS A 129 26.74 -5.55 26.52
CA LYS A 129 25.75 -6.42 27.17
C LYS A 129 26.48 -7.50 27.97
N GLN A 130 26.66 -7.26 29.26
CA GLN A 130 27.24 -8.26 30.15
C GLN A 130 26.18 -9.33 30.44
N ALA A 131 26.37 -10.54 29.94
CA ALA A 131 25.53 -11.68 30.29
C ALA A 131 25.92 -12.16 31.70
N GLY A 132 25.12 -11.83 32.72
CA GLY A 132 25.46 -12.24 34.09
C GLY A 132 24.77 -11.51 35.25
N SER A 133 23.60 -10.90 35.09
CA SER A 133 22.74 -10.55 36.23
C SER A 133 21.38 -11.19 36.01
N GLY A 134 21.33 -12.50 36.25
CA GLY A 134 20.06 -13.19 36.41
C GLY A 134 19.43 -12.77 37.72
N GLU A 135 18.22 -12.24 37.65
CA GLU A 135 17.17 -12.69 38.56
C GLU A 135 15.80 -12.51 37.88
N ARG A 136 15.10 -13.62 37.80
CA ARG A 136 13.65 -13.68 37.62
C ARG A 136 13.03 -12.85 38.74
N TYR A 137 12.16 -11.90 38.43
CA TYR A 137 10.76 -11.77 38.88
C TYR A 137 10.08 -10.68 38.06
#